data_AF-A0A3M7FXY2-F1
#
_entry.id   AF-A0A3M7FXY2-F1
#
_cell.length_a   1.000
_cell.length_b   1.000
_cell.length_c   1.000
_cell.angle_alpha   90.00
_cell.angle_beta   90.00
_cell.angle_gamma   90.00
#
_symmetry.space_group_name_H-M   'P 1'
#
loop_
_entity.id
_entity.type
_entity.pdbx_description
1 polymer ?
#
loop_
_entity_poly.entity_id
_entity_poly.type
_entity_poly.pdbx_seq_one_letter_code
_entity_poly.pdbx_strand_id
1 'polypeptide(L)'
;MQPQKILFAAGLFALASAEGFRVVRTPDTEKLPLPEADMSYIGPAFDGGDDVEVSGTIESVAAQLREMNPDWHPGVVGKNTPSKTDTAKRAEISPPLCNDDLGGQRYARTSILNNGADYLKGLSGTCRQPPRSCGRVSCSYDAGVTFCNDGNEAIPVACAELGRRVDGIVGLCGDGGTRMFTKGQVFDTDNWNVIAARSDC
;
A
#
# COMPACT_ATOMS: atom_id res chain seq x y z
N MET A 1 -42.62 41.63 -33.15
CA MET A 1 -41.17 41.37 -33.03
C MET A 1 -40.76 41.58 -31.58
N GLN A 2 -40.36 40.50 -30.91
CA GLN A 2 -39.88 40.48 -29.53
C GLN A 2 -38.40 40.88 -29.47
N PRO A 3 -37.94 41.52 -28.38
CA PRO A 3 -36.57 41.39 -27.92
C PRO A 3 -36.50 40.34 -26.79
N GLN A 4 -35.78 39.24 -27.03
CA GLN A 4 -35.40 38.26 -26.01
C GLN A 4 -34.44 38.91 -25.00
N LYS A 5 -34.80 38.86 -23.71
CA LYS A 5 -33.90 39.19 -22.60
C LYS A 5 -33.00 37.97 -22.35
N ILE A 6 -31.71 38.11 -22.63
CA ILE A 6 -30.69 37.12 -22.26
C ILE A 6 -30.37 37.34 -20.78
N LEU A 7 -30.81 36.41 -19.92
CA LEU A 7 -30.41 36.36 -18.52
C LEU A 7 -29.07 35.61 -18.44
N PHE A 8 -28.00 36.30 -18.07
CA PHE A 8 -26.73 35.64 -17.72
C PHE A 8 -26.88 35.01 -16.34
N ALA A 9 -26.99 33.68 -16.28
CA ALA A 9 -26.86 32.93 -15.04
C ALA A 9 -25.37 32.92 -14.64
N ALA A 10 -25.01 33.70 -13.62
CA ALA A 10 -23.73 33.58 -12.96
C ALA A 10 -23.72 32.27 -12.16
N GLY A 11 -23.17 31.21 -12.75
CA GLY A 11 -22.92 29.95 -12.06
C GLY A 11 -21.88 30.18 -10.97
N LEU A 12 -22.28 30.02 -9.71
CA LEU A 12 -21.34 29.81 -8.61
C LEU A 12 -20.59 28.51 -8.88
N PHE A 13 -19.37 28.61 -9.39
CA PHE A 13 -18.41 27.52 -9.30
C PHE A 13 -18.02 27.40 -7.83
N ALA A 14 -18.59 26.40 -7.15
CA ALA A 14 -18.02 25.92 -5.91
C ALA A 14 -16.60 25.42 -6.24
N LEU A 15 -15.60 26.19 -5.82
CA LEU A 15 -14.23 25.71 -5.77
C LEU A 15 -14.21 24.56 -4.76
N ALA A 16 -14.29 23.33 -5.26
CA ALA A 16 -13.87 22.18 -4.48
C ALA A 16 -12.46 22.49 -4.00
N SER A 17 -12.29 22.62 -2.69
CA SER A 17 -10.98 22.71 -2.08
C SER A 17 -10.24 21.44 -2.48
N ALA A 18 -9.31 21.57 -3.41
CA ALA A 18 -8.26 20.58 -3.56
C ALA A 18 -7.48 20.65 -2.26
N GLU A 19 -7.82 19.79 -1.31
CA GLU A 19 -6.91 19.47 -0.22
C GLU A 19 -5.66 18.94 -0.91
N GLY A 20 -4.66 19.82 -1.00
CA GLY A 20 -3.47 19.58 -1.80
C GLY A 20 -2.86 18.25 -1.39
N PHE A 21 -2.47 17.48 -2.39
CA PHE A 21 -1.65 16.29 -2.24
C PHE A 21 -0.58 16.57 -1.18
N ARG A 22 -0.68 15.92 -0.02
CA ARG A 22 0.30 16.07 1.05
C ARG A 22 1.58 15.39 0.58
N VAL A 23 2.44 16.14 -0.10
CA VAL A 23 3.83 15.74 -0.31
C VAL A 23 4.51 15.83 1.06
N VAL A 24 4.40 14.77 1.85
CA VAL A 24 5.29 14.60 2.99
C VAL A 24 6.65 14.27 2.39
N ARG A 25 7.49 15.29 2.20
CA ARG A 25 8.92 15.04 2.00
C ARG A 25 9.38 14.23 3.20
N THR A 26 9.91 13.04 2.97
CA THR A 26 10.48 12.26 4.06
C THR A 26 11.59 13.10 4.70
N PRO A 27 11.68 13.13 6.04
CA PRO A 27 12.82 13.76 6.69
C PRO A 27 14.12 13.11 6.18
N ASP A 28 15.24 13.83 6.25
CA ASP A 28 16.56 13.30 5.89
C ASP A 28 17.05 12.28 6.93
N THR A 29 16.31 11.18 7.05
CA THR A 29 16.51 10.10 8.00
C THR A 29 16.12 8.79 7.34
N GLU A 30 16.89 7.76 7.65
CA GLU A 30 16.57 6.37 7.28
C GLU A 30 15.37 5.83 8.09
N LYS A 31 14.99 6.49 9.19
CA LYS A 31 13.89 6.04 10.05
C LYS A 31 12.53 6.23 9.36
N LEU A 32 11.61 5.30 9.61
CA LEU A 32 10.22 5.41 9.19
C LEU A 32 9.56 6.71 9.70
N PRO A 33 8.62 7.28 8.93
CA PRO A 33 7.96 8.54 9.27
C PRO A 33 7.03 8.43 10.49
N LEU A 34 6.59 7.22 10.85
CA LEU A 34 5.72 6.93 11.99
C LEU A 34 6.30 5.79 12.84
N PRO A 35 5.87 5.64 14.11
CA PRO A 35 6.21 4.48 14.93
C PRO A 35 5.82 3.16 14.26
N GLU A 36 6.63 2.13 14.49
CA GLU A 36 6.33 0.79 14.03
C GLU A 36 5.21 0.16 14.88
N ALA A 37 4.31 -0.56 14.22
CA ALA A 37 3.28 -1.36 14.86
C ALA A 37 2.94 -2.59 14.01
N ASP A 38 2.54 -3.67 14.68
CA ASP A 38 2.07 -4.89 14.03
C ASP A 38 0.83 -4.61 13.19
N MET A 39 0.80 -5.22 12.00
CA MET A 39 -0.39 -5.24 11.15
C MET A 39 -1.28 -6.41 11.55
N SER A 40 -2.57 -6.35 11.21
CA SER A 40 -3.44 -7.54 11.20
C SER A 40 -3.68 -8.02 9.77
N TYR A 41 -3.67 -9.33 9.56
CA TYR A 41 -4.23 -9.99 8.38
C TYR A 41 -5.59 -10.57 8.72
N ILE A 42 -6.61 -10.23 7.93
CA ILE A 42 -7.98 -10.71 8.04
C ILE A 42 -8.33 -11.41 6.73
N GLY A 43 -8.38 -12.74 6.72
CA GLY A 43 -8.62 -13.49 5.49
C GLY A 43 -8.53 -15.00 5.68
N PRO A 44 -8.57 -15.78 4.58
CA PRO A 44 -8.68 -17.22 4.67
C PRO A 44 -7.35 -17.86 5.12
N ALA A 45 -7.45 -18.77 6.10
CA ALA A 45 -6.41 -19.76 6.41
C ALA A 45 -6.65 -21.09 5.68
N PHE A 46 -7.90 -21.39 5.31
CA PHE A 46 -8.34 -22.59 4.59
C PHE A 46 -9.25 -22.20 3.42
N ASP A 47 -9.27 -23.01 2.36
CA ASP A 47 -10.21 -22.80 1.25
C ASP A 47 -11.65 -23.07 1.69
N GLY A 48 -12.54 -22.12 1.43
CA GLY A 48 -13.96 -22.20 1.80
C GLY A 48 -14.24 -22.13 3.31
N GLY A 49 -13.22 -21.91 4.14
CA GLY A 49 -13.36 -21.69 5.58
C GLY A 49 -13.69 -20.23 5.92
N ASP A 50 -13.97 -19.99 7.20
CA ASP A 50 -14.14 -18.64 7.73
C ASP A 50 -12.81 -17.87 7.74
N ASP A 51 -12.88 -16.54 7.62
CA ASP A 51 -11.71 -15.67 7.73
C ASP A 51 -11.15 -15.72 9.16
N VAL A 52 -9.81 -15.79 9.27
CA VAL A 52 -9.10 -15.63 10.54
C VAL A 52 -8.54 -14.22 10.65
N GLU A 53 -8.34 -13.76 11.88
CA GLU A 53 -7.59 -12.54 12.17
C GLU A 53 -6.34 -12.87 12.97
N VAL A 54 -5.17 -12.61 12.38
CA VAL A 54 -3.86 -12.80 13.01
C VAL A 54 -3.05 -11.52 12.89
N SER A 55 -2.19 -11.23 13.87
CA SER A 55 -1.39 -10.00 13.88
C SER A 55 0.09 -10.28 14.08
N GLY A 56 0.93 -9.37 13.58
CA GLY A 56 2.38 -9.43 13.67
C GLY A 56 3.06 -8.73 12.49
N THR A 57 4.34 -9.01 12.30
CA THR A 57 4.98 -8.81 10.98
C THR A 57 4.36 -9.76 9.97
N ILE A 58 4.51 -9.48 8.67
CA ILE A 58 3.95 -10.37 7.65
C ILE A 58 4.54 -11.78 7.70
N GLU A 59 5.79 -11.92 8.15
CA GLU A 59 6.46 -13.21 8.33
C GLU A 59 5.85 -13.98 9.50
N SER A 60 5.53 -13.29 10.60
CA SER A 60 4.81 -13.87 11.74
C SER A 60 3.39 -14.29 11.36
N VAL A 61 2.68 -13.45 10.60
CA VAL A 61 1.36 -13.76 10.04
C VAL A 61 1.43 -15.03 9.18
N ALA A 62 2.40 -15.11 8.27
CA ALA A 62 2.58 -16.30 7.43
C ALA A 62 2.90 -17.55 8.25
N ALA A 63 3.69 -17.43 9.31
CA ALA A 63 3.99 -18.53 10.21
C ALA A 63 2.74 -19.02 10.97
N GLN A 64 1.93 -18.10 11.51
CA GLN A 64 0.67 -18.44 12.19
C GLN A 64 -0.33 -19.11 11.22
N LEU A 65 -0.43 -18.63 9.98
CA LEU A 65 -1.30 -19.25 8.97
C LEU A 65 -0.82 -20.67 8.61
N ARG A 66 0.50 -20.89 8.54
CA ARG A 66 1.07 -22.23 8.32
C ARG A 66 0.96 -23.15 9.52
N GLU A 67 0.92 -22.61 10.73
CA GLU A 67 0.65 -23.39 11.94
C GLU A 67 -0.80 -23.90 11.93
N MET A 68 -1.75 -23.07 11.48
CA MET A 68 -3.15 -23.48 11.30
C MET A 68 -3.31 -24.45 10.13
N ASN A 69 -2.69 -24.14 9.00
CA ASN A 69 -2.77 -24.91 7.76
C ASN A 69 -1.36 -25.03 7.13
N PRO A 70 -0.66 -26.16 7.31
CA PRO A 70 0.69 -26.36 6.74
C PRO A 70 0.78 -26.18 5.23
N ASP A 71 -0.33 -26.37 4.51
CA ASP A 71 -0.45 -26.17 3.06
C ASP A 71 -0.88 -24.73 2.70
N TRP A 72 -0.77 -23.78 3.62
CA TRP A 72 -1.06 -22.38 3.36
C TRP A 72 0.09 -21.70 2.61
N HIS A 73 -0.25 -21.06 1.49
CA HIS A 73 0.68 -20.27 0.69
C HIS A 73 -0.06 -19.08 0.05
N PRO A 74 0.61 -17.92 -0.11
CA PRO A 74 0.10 -16.85 -0.96
C PRO A 74 -0.15 -17.36 -2.38
N GLY A 75 -1.29 -17.00 -2.96
CA GLY A 75 -1.69 -17.40 -4.30
C GLY A 75 -2.14 -18.86 -4.39
N VAL A 76 -2.33 -19.56 -3.27
CA VAL A 76 -2.96 -20.90 -3.24
C VAL A 76 -4.29 -20.80 -2.50
N VAL A 77 -4.25 -20.41 -1.22
CA VAL A 77 -5.44 -20.31 -0.38
C VAL A 77 -6.23 -19.04 -0.69
N GLY A 78 -7.55 -19.17 -0.84
CA GLY A 78 -8.46 -18.06 -1.08
C GLY A 78 -8.52 -17.57 -2.52
N LYS A 79 -7.88 -18.28 -3.47
CA LYS A 79 -7.95 -17.98 -4.92
C LYS A 79 -9.38 -17.98 -5.48
N ASN A 80 -10.29 -18.73 -4.83
CA ASN A 80 -11.69 -18.85 -5.21
C ASN A 80 -12.62 -18.01 -4.31
N THR A 81 -12.09 -17.25 -3.37
CA THR A 81 -12.88 -16.40 -2.48
C THR A 81 -13.11 -15.06 -3.17
N PRO A 82 -14.37 -14.68 -3.48
CA PRO A 82 -14.64 -13.36 -4.04
C PRO A 82 -14.10 -12.29 -3.11
N SER A 83 -13.21 -11.45 -3.62
CA SER A 83 -12.69 -10.29 -2.90
C SER A 83 -13.87 -9.39 -2.54
N LYS A 84 -14.21 -9.32 -1.25
CA LYS A 84 -15.27 -8.43 -0.74
C LYS A 84 -14.94 -6.95 -0.94
N THR A 85 -13.74 -6.62 -1.40
CA THR A 85 -13.20 -5.27 -1.60
C THR A 85 -13.11 -4.85 -3.09
N ASP A 86 -13.63 -5.65 -4.04
CA ASP A 86 -13.59 -5.38 -5.49
C ASP A 86 -14.38 -4.12 -5.95
N THR A 87 -14.96 -3.36 -5.03
CA THR A 87 -15.69 -2.11 -5.32
C THR A 87 -15.02 -0.84 -4.82
N ALA A 88 -13.80 -0.91 -4.28
CA ALA A 88 -13.01 0.31 -4.13
C ALA A 88 -12.75 0.88 -5.53
N LYS A 89 -13.35 2.04 -5.85
CA LYS A 89 -12.89 2.86 -6.98
C LYS A 89 -11.37 2.88 -6.90
N ARG A 90 -10.66 2.60 -8.00
CA ARG A 90 -9.21 2.85 -8.04
C ARG A 90 -9.05 4.31 -7.64
N ALA A 91 -8.65 4.55 -6.40
CA ALA A 91 -8.35 5.88 -5.92
C ALA A 91 -7.33 6.48 -6.89
N GLU A 92 -7.39 7.79 -7.10
CA GLU A 92 -6.34 8.47 -7.84
C GLU A 92 -5.02 8.21 -7.13
N ILE A 93 -4.21 7.31 -7.69
CA ILE A 93 -2.87 7.03 -7.21
C ILE A 93 -2.07 8.27 -7.53
N SER A 94 -1.62 8.94 -6.48
CA SER A 94 -0.73 10.07 -6.69
C SER A 94 0.60 9.56 -7.26
N PRO A 95 1.29 10.31 -8.14
CA PRO A 95 2.60 9.94 -8.59
C PRO A 95 3.51 9.61 -7.39
N PRO A 96 4.27 8.51 -7.41
CA PRO A 96 5.15 8.17 -6.31
C PRO A 96 6.23 9.23 -6.16
N LEU A 97 6.62 9.50 -4.93
CA LEU A 97 7.92 10.09 -4.64
C LEU A 97 8.98 9.07 -5.02
N CYS A 98 10.02 9.51 -5.74
CA CYS A 98 11.05 8.62 -6.24
C CYS A 98 12.44 9.08 -5.82
N ASN A 99 13.31 8.11 -5.51
CA ASN A 99 14.75 8.34 -5.43
C ASN A 99 15.11 9.49 -4.48
N ASP A 100 15.63 10.60 -5.00
CA ASP A 100 16.09 11.75 -4.20
C ASP A 100 14.95 12.41 -3.41
N ASP A 101 13.69 12.27 -3.86
CA ASP A 101 12.51 12.78 -3.14
C ASP A 101 12.25 12.03 -1.81
N LEU A 102 12.86 10.85 -1.64
CA LEU A 102 12.75 10.04 -0.42
C LEU A 102 13.81 10.36 0.64
N GLY A 103 14.64 11.39 0.44
CA GLY A 103 15.63 11.82 1.43
C GLY A 103 16.56 10.67 1.86
N GLY A 104 16.77 10.54 3.16
CA GLY A 104 17.71 9.60 3.78
C GLY A 104 17.40 8.12 3.55
N GLN A 105 16.22 7.74 3.05
CA GLN A 105 15.92 6.35 2.73
C GLN A 105 16.94 5.75 1.76
N ARG A 106 17.37 4.51 2.02
CA ARG A 106 18.35 3.82 1.18
C ARG A 106 17.67 2.98 0.10
N TYR A 107 18.39 2.76 -0.98
CA TYR A 107 17.91 1.97 -2.11
C TYR A 107 17.83 0.47 -1.78
N ALA A 108 16.80 -0.21 -2.29
CA ALA A 108 16.65 -1.66 -2.23
C ALA A 108 16.81 -2.27 -3.63
N ARG A 109 17.17 -3.56 -3.69
CA ARG A 109 17.29 -4.29 -4.95
C ARG A 109 15.91 -4.45 -5.59
N THR A 110 15.73 -3.92 -6.80
CA THR A 110 14.43 -3.88 -7.49
C THR A 110 13.81 -5.27 -7.65
N SER A 111 14.61 -6.27 -7.99
CA SER A 111 14.12 -7.65 -8.15
C SER A 111 13.53 -8.24 -6.87
N ILE A 112 14.02 -7.82 -5.70
CA ILE A 112 13.50 -8.32 -4.41
C ILE A 112 12.24 -7.56 -4.00
N LEU A 113 12.15 -6.26 -4.34
CA LEU A 113 10.89 -5.52 -4.21
C LEU A 113 9.77 -6.14 -5.07
N ASN A 114 10.08 -6.60 -6.29
CA ASN A 114 9.13 -7.34 -7.12
C ASN A 114 8.67 -8.64 -6.45
N ASN A 115 9.58 -9.41 -5.85
CA ASN A 115 9.19 -10.62 -5.11
C ASN A 115 8.25 -10.29 -3.93
N GLY A 116 8.52 -9.19 -3.22
CA GLY A 116 7.65 -8.70 -2.15
C GLY A 116 6.28 -8.27 -2.67
N ALA A 117 6.23 -7.59 -3.83
CA ALA A 117 4.98 -7.24 -4.51
C ALA A 117 4.17 -8.49 -4.88
N ASP A 118 4.81 -9.50 -5.47
CA ASP A 118 4.17 -10.76 -5.88
C ASP A 118 3.65 -11.56 -4.68
N TYR A 119 4.42 -11.60 -3.59
CA TYR A 119 3.97 -12.19 -2.33
C TYR A 119 2.68 -11.52 -1.84
N LEU A 120 2.65 -10.18 -1.76
CA LEU A 120 1.50 -9.41 -1.30
C LEU A 120 0.28 -9.58 -2.22
N LYS A 121 0.49 -9.58 -3.55
CA LYS A 121 -0.56 -9.85 -4.56
C LYS A 121 -1.14 -11.25 -4.45
N GLY A 122 -0.40 -12.22 -3.92
CA GLY A 122 -0.89 -13.56 -3.64
C GLY A 122 -1.79 -13.66 -2.39
N LEU A 123 -1.79 -12.66 -1.51
CA LEU A 123 -2.62 -12.70 -0.30
C LEU A 123 -4.07 -12.32 -0.61
N SER A 124 -4.98 -13.24 -0.33
CA SER A 124 -6.43 -13.07 -0.58
C SER A 124 -7.17 -12.28 0.52
N GLY A 125 -6.46 -11.84 1.56
CA GLY A 125 -7.03 -11.17 2.73
C GLY A 125 -6.86 -9.64 2.75
N THR A 126 -7.35 -9.06 3.83
CA THR A 126 -7.23 -7.65 4.17
C THR A 126 -6.09 -7.44 5.15
N CYS A 127 -5.19 -6.53 4.82
CA CYS A 127 -4.11 -6.04 5.66
C CYS A 127 -4.61 -4.78 6.35
N ARG A 128 -4.60 -4.75 7.68
CA ARG A 128 -5.09 -3.64 8.49
C ARG A 128 -3.96 -3.04 9.31
N GLN A 129 -3.70 -1.74 9.13
CA GLN A 129 -2.67 -1.03 9.88
C GLN A 129 -3.28 -0.14 10.96
N PRO A 130 -2.79 -0.19 12.22
CA PRO A 130 -3.23 0.70 13.30
C PRO A 130 -3.05 2.19 12.95
N PRO A 131 -3.82 3.09 13.57
CA PRO A 131 -3.70 4.52 13.33
C PRO A 131 -2.29 5.03 13.63
N ARG A 132 -1.84 6.03 12.87
CA ARG A 132 -0.58 6.75 13.11
C ARG A 132 0.64 5.83 13.26
N SER A 133 0.70 4.76 12.46
CA SER A 133 1.75 3.76 12.55
C SER A 133 2.17 3.21 11.18
N CYS A 134 3.33 2.58 11.13
CA CYS A 134 3.82 1.84 9.97
C CYS A 134 4.08 0.37 10.34
N GLY A 135 3.76 -0.56 9.44
CA GLY A 135 4.00 -1.98 9.59
C GLY A 135 4.84 -2.49 8.43
N ARG A 136 5.83 -3.34 8.71
CA ARG A 136 6.63 -3.97 7.65
C ARG A 136 5.85 -5.17 7.08
N VAL A 137 5.49 -5.06 5.81
CA VAL A 137 4.56 -5.98 5.13
C VAL A 137 5.26 -6.89 4.10
N SER A 138 6.56 -6.70 3.91
CA SER A 138 7.46 -7.63 3.23
C SER A 138 8.89 -7.25 3.57
N CYS A 139 9.77 -8.23 3.79
CA CYS A 139 11.20 -7.98 3.95
C CYS A 139 12.04 -9.16 3.49
N SER A 140 13.01 -8.91 2.62
CA SER A 140 13.98 -9.93 2.20
C SER A 140 15.23 -9.26 1.63
N TYR A 141 16.43 -9.76 1.97
CA TYR A 141 17.71 -9.27 1.42
C TYR A 141 17.83 -7.74 1.45
N ASP A 142 17.60 -7.14 2.61
CA ASP A 142 17.54 -5.70 2.88
C ASP A 142 16.47 -4.92 2.08
N ALA A 143 15.60 -5.58 1.30
CA ALA A 143 14.52 -4.93 0.57
C ALA A 143 13.20 -5.02 1.34
N GLY A 144 12.71 -3.87 1.83
CA GLY A 144 11.51 -3.77 2.63
C GLY A 144 10.35 -3.12 1.88
N VAL A 145 9.14 -3.62 2.16
CA VAL A 145 7.88 -2.94 1.86
C VAL A 145 7.22 -2.59 3.19
N THR A 146 6.89 -1.31 3.36
CA THR A 146 6.24 -0.80 4.58
C THR A 146 4.88 -0.23 4.22
N PHE A 147 3.86 -0.59 4.99
CA PHE A 147 2.50 -0.05 4.93
C PHE A 147 2.30 0.93 6.07
N CYS A 148 2.07 2.20 5.75
CA CYS A 148 1.91 3.26 6.72
C CYS A 148 0.48 3.79 6.71
N ASN A 149 -0.04 4.06 7.90
CA ASN A 149 -1.33 4.68 8.12
C ASN A 149 -1.12 6.05 8.78
N ASP A 150 -1.30 7.11 7.99
CA ASP A 150 -1.24 8.48 8.46
C ASP A 150 -2.53 8.93 9.14
N GLY A 151 -3.62 8.19 8.97
CA GLY A 151 -4.93 8.44 9.56
C GLY A 151 -5.03 8.20 11.06
N ASN A 152 -6.16 8.61 11.62
CA ASN A 152 -6.47 8.50 13.06
C ASN A 152 -7.28 7.25 13.41
N GLU A 153 -7.69 6.47 12.41
CA GLU A 153 -8.39 5.20 12.57
C GLU A 153 -7.59 4.08 11.90
N ALA A 154 -7.83 2.82 12.29
CA ALA A 154 -7.20 1.69 11.62
C ALA A 154 -7.68 1.59 10.17
N ILE A 155 -6.76 1.39 9.23
CA ILE A 155 -7.07 1.39 7.79
C ILE A 155 -7.00 -0.04 7.24
N PRO A 156 -8.13 -0.64 6.83
CA PRO A 156 -8.15 -1.91 6.11
C PRO A 156 -7.87 -1.70 4.61
N VAL A 157 -6.88 -2.41 4.09
CA VAL A 157 -6.52 -2.40 2.67
C VAL A 157 -6.37 -3.84 2.20
N ALA A 158 -6.88 -4.19 1.02
CA ALA A 158 -6.61 -5.51 0.45
C ALA A 158 -5.09 -5.71 0.36
N CYS A 159 -4.55 -6.82 0.89
CA CYS A 159 -3.10 -7.02 0.90
C CYS A 159 -2.50 -6.98 -0.52
N ALA A 160 -3.25 -7.47 -1.50
CA ALA A 160 -2.87 -7.39 -2.91
C ALA A 160 -2.74 -5.96 -3.43
N GLU A 161 -3.47 -5.00 -2.88
CA GLU A 161 -3.35 -3.59 -3.26
C GLU A 161 -2.01 -2.99 -2.82
N LEU A 162 -1.49 -3.42 -1.67
CA LEU A 162 -0.13 -3.03 -1.23
C LEU A 162 0.91 -3.49 -2.25
N GLY A 163 0.79 -4.73 -2.75
CA GLY A 163 1.65 -5.25 -3.81
C GLY A 163 1.51 -4.47 -5.13
N ARG A 164 0.30 -4.09 -5.53
CA ARG A 164 0.08 -3.22 -6.71
C ARG A 164 0.71 -1.83 -6.56
N ARG A 165 0.72 -1.27 -5.35
CA ARG A 165 1.41 0.00 -5.05
C ARG A 165 2.92 -0.15 -5.21
N VAL A 166 3.50 -1.29 -4.82
CA VAL A 166 4.92 -1.60 -5.07
C VAL A 166 5.22 -1.74 -6.57
N ASP A 167 4.37 -2.43 -7.35
CA ASP A 167 4.52 -2.51 -8.81
C ASP A 167 4.55 -1.09 -9.44
N GLY A 168 3.68 -0.19 -8.96
CA GLY A 168 3.66 1.22 -9.39
C GLY A 168 4.96 1.96 -9.05
N ILE A 169 5.51 1.76 -7.85
CA ILE A 169 6.81 2.33 -7.46
C ILE A 169 7.93 1.77 -8.34
N VAL A 170 7.98 0.46 -8.57
CA VAL A 170 9.02 -0.15 -9.42
C VAL A 170 8.89 0.33 -10.87
N GLY A 171 7.67 0.44 -11.39
CA GLY A 171 7.41 0.92 -12.74
C GLY A 171 7.86 2.37 -12.95
N LEU A 172 7.55 3.25 -11.99
CA LEU A 172 7.78 4.70 -12.14
C LEU A 172 9.14 5.15 -11.60
N CYS A 173 9.56 4.66 -10.43
CA CYS A 173 10.84 5.03 -9.81
C CYS A 173 12.01 4.15 -10.30
N GLY A 174 11.72 2.89 -10.65
CA GLY A 174 12.70 1.90 -11.11
C GLY A 174 12.89 1.82 -12.63
N ASP A 175 12.33 2.76 -13.40
CA ASP A 175 12.39 2.81 -14.88
C ASP A 175 11.90 1.50 -15.53
N GLY A 176 10.63 1.16 -15.27
CA GLY A 176 10.04 -0.10 -15.74
C GLY A 176 10.67 -1.36 -15.14
N GLY A 177 11.38 -1.23 -14.01
CA GLY A 177 12.12 -2.32 -13.36
C GLY A 177 13.52 -2.59 -13.95
N THR A 178 14.01 -1.74 -14.86
CA THR A 178 15.34 -1.89 -15.45
C THR A 178 16.47 -1.44 -14.52
N ARG A 179 16.18 -0.54 -13.56
CA ARG A 179 17.16 -0.15 -12.53
C ARG A 179 17.44 -1.31 -11.60
N MET A 180 18.72 -1.56 -11.33
CA MET A 180 19.16 -2.57 -10.35
C MET A 180 18.64 -2.28 -8.93
N PHE A 181 18.49 -0.99 -8.62
CA PHE A 181 18.04 -0.53 -7.32
C PHE A 181 16.95 0.53 -7.44
N THR A 182 15.96 0.48 -6.54
CA THR A 182 14.81 1.38 -6.51
C THR A 182 14.53 1.79 -5.06
N LYS A 183 14.08 3.03 -4.87
CA LYS A 183 13.30 3.42 -3.69
C LYS A 183 12.16 4.34 -4.11
N GLY A 184 11.01 4.19 -3.46
CA GLY A 184 9.87 5.07 -3.70
C GLY A 184 8.81 4.97 -2.63
N GLN A 185 7.94 5.96 -2.60
CA GLN A 185 6.82 6.05 -1.69
C GLN A 185 5.59 6.53 -2.47
N VAL A 186 4.46 5.86 -2.29
CA VAL A 186 3.21 6.25 -2.94
C VAL A 186 2.12 6.42 -1.89
N PHE A 187 1.45 7.58 -1.93
CA PHE A 187 0.34 7.92 -1.07
C PHE A 187 -0.98 7.62 -1.78
N ASP A 188 -1.95 7.18 -1.00
CA ASP A 188 -3.33 6.96 -1.42
C ASP A 188 -4.26 8.03 -0.82
N THR A 189 -5.51 8.10 -1.26
CA THR A 189 -6.43 9.18 -0.87
C THR A 189 -6.94 9.05 0.57
N ASP A 190 -6.89 7.84 1.14
CA ASP A 190 -7.43 7.54 2.47
C ASP A 190 -6.38 7.63 3.59
N ASN A 191 -5.40 8.54 3.44
CA ASN A 191 -4.33 8.78 4.42
C ASN A 191 -3.51 7.53 4.78
N TRP A 192 -3.20 6.71 3.77
CA TRP A 192 -2.23 5.63 3.91
C TRP A 192 -1.25 5.66 2.76
N ASN A 193 -0.10 5.03 2.93
CA ASN A 193 0.96 5.02 1.93
C ASN A 193 1.79 3.73 2.00
N VAL A 194 2.49 3.43 0.90
CA VAL A 194 3.45 2.33 0.82
C VAL A 194 4.83 2.90 0.53
N ILE A 195 5.82 2.44 1.31
CA ILE A 195 7.24 2.74 1.10
C ILE A 195 7.92 1.45 0.65
N ALA A 196 8.61 1.50 -0.49
CA ALA A 196 9.47 0.45 -0.99
C ALA A 196 10.91 0.98 -1.00
N ALA A 197 11.73 0.51 -0.06
CA ALA A 197 13.08 1.02 0.18
C ALA A 197 13.90 -0.03 0.94
N ARG A 198 15.14 0.29 1.30
CA ARG A 198 15.93 -0.56 2.18
C ARG A 198 15.28 -0.66 3.56
N SER A 199 15.23 -1.86 4.13
CA SER A 199 14.88 -2.12 5.53
C SER A 199 15.90 -3.10 6.09
N ASP A 200 16.22 -3.01 7.39
CA ASP A 200 17.15 -3.95 8.01
C ASP A 200 16.47 -5.34 8.17
N CYS A 201 16.77 -6.22 7.21
CA CYS A 201 16.45 -7.64 7.06
C CYS A 201 17.31 -8.22 5.90
#